data_AF-A0AAU6AL73-F1
#
_entry.id   AF-A0AAU6AL73-F1
#
_cell.length_a   1.000
_cell.length_b   1.000
_cell.length_c   1.000
_cell.angle_alpha   90.00
_cell.angle_beta   90.00
_cell.angle_gamma   90.00
#
_symmetry.space_group_name_H-M   'P 1'
#
loop_
_entity.id
_entity.type
_entity.pdbx_description
1 polymer ?
#
loop_
_entity_poly.entity_id
_entity_poly.type
_entity_poly.pdbx_seq_one_letter_code
_entity_poly.pdbx_strand_id
1 'polypeptide(L)'
;MAFLLVAGVQTPALAAGGTQANPPSWGLDRIDQRTGLDQKFHYETDASDVTVYVIDSGVDAKHPDLQGRVAPGKDFLTTGADTSDTNGHGTRVAGIIAGSSYGVAKGAQIFPVRVLDKDGGGSTDNIIAGITWVTQNAHQPAVAVLGIGGVPNEKLDNAVTGLAAVMPVAVPAGEGGTDASQISPAHVPAALTVGASDVQDQVASFSNFGQPLDLYAPGVDIPAPLAGTSNVGTLSGTSMAAAFVAGAAALYRSEHPEASPADVTTALVQAATPDVLKNVPTGTANRLLCTLPAAKP
;
A
#
# COMPACT_ATOMS: atom_id res chain seq x y z
N MET A 1 -8.98 52.09 -11.18
CA MET A 1 -8.56 51.27 -10.01
C MET A 1 -9.23 49.92 -10.13
N ALA A 2 -8.50 48.89 -10.55
CA ALA A 2 -8.98 47.51 -10.59
C ALA A 2 -8.42 46.80 -9.35
N PHE A 3 -9.30 46.35 -8.46
CA PHE A 3 -8.92 45.51 -7.33
C PHE A 3 -8.73 44.08 -7.83
N LEU A 4 -7.51 43.56 -7.73
CA LEU A 4 -7.27 42.13 -7.78
C LEU A 4 -7.92 41.49 -6.55
N LEU A 5 -8.90 40.62 -6.77
CA LEU A 5 -9.30 39.65 -5.76
C LEU A 5 -8.18 38.60 -5.67
N VAL A 6 -7.45 38.62 -4.56
CA VAL A 6 -6.63 37.48 -4.14
C VAL A 6 -7.62 36.38 -3.74
N ALA A 7 -7.69 35.32 -4.55
CA ALA A 7 -8.39 34.11 -4.16
C ALA A 7 -7.72 33.59 -2.88
N GLY A 8 -8.46 33.57 -1.77
CA GLY A 8 -7.98 32.99 -0.53
C GLY A 8 -7.64 31.52 -0.78
N VAL A 9 -6.40 31.13 -0.44
CA VAL A 9 -6.02 29.73 -0.34
C VAL A 9 -6.93 29.13 0.75
N GLN A 10 -7.92 28.35 0.34
CA GLN A 10 -8.64 27.51 1.28
C GLN A 10 -7.63 26.47 1.77
N THR A 11 -7.19 26.60 3.02
CA THR A 11 -6.58 25.47 3.71
C THR A 11 -7.58 24.32 3.66
N PRO A 12 -7.25 23.15 3.07
CA PRO A 12 -8.13 22.00 3.13
C PRO A 12 -8.50 21.75 4.59
N ALA A 13 -9.75 21.36 4.84
CA ALA A 13 -10.15 20.91 6.16
C ALA A 13 -9.20 19.76 6.55
N LEU A 14 -8.59 19.84 7.73
CA LEU A 14 -7.73 18.78 8.24
C LEU A 14 -8.51 17.46 8.18
N ALA A 15 -7.91 16.47 7.54
CA ALA A 15 -8.41 15.10 7.52
C ALA A 15 -8.65 14.59 8.96
N ALA A 16 -9.73 13.84 9.17
CA ALA A 16 -10.23 13.54 10.51
C ALA A 16 -9.61 12.25 11.06
N GLY A 17 -8.89 12.34 12.18
CA GLY A 17 -8.46 11.18 12.96
C GLY A 17 -9.59 10.49 13.73
N GLY A 18 -9.31 9.29 14.23
CA GLY A 18 -10.29 8.52 14.99
C GLY A 18 -9.75 7.21 15.57
N THR A 19 -10.66 6.44 16.17
CA THR A 19 -10.40 5.09 16.65
C THR A 19 -11.53 4.17 16.22
N GLN A 20 -11.20 3.07 15.54
CA GLN A 20 -12.13 1.99 15.25
C GLN A 20 -12.05 0.96 16.38
N ALA A 21 -13.14 0.76 17.12
CA ALA A 21 -13.23 -0.32 18.08
C ALA A 21 -13.58 -1.64 17.38
N ASN A 22 -12.99 -2.74 17.84
CA ASN A 22 -13.11 -4.09 17.29
C ASN A 22 -12.91 -4.11 15.76
N PRO A 23 -11.75 -3.65 15.24
CA PRO A 23 -11.50 -3.68 13.81
C PRO A 23 -11.63 -5.14 13.31
N PRO A 24 -12.30 -5.37 12.15
CA PRO A 24 -12.56 -6.71 11.66
C PRO A 24 -11.30 -7.41 11.11
N SER A 25 -10.20 -6.67 10.97
CA SER A 25 -8.89 -7.18 10.56
C SER A 25 -7.92 -7.09 11.74
N TRP A 26 -7.33 -8.22 12.12
CA TRP A 26 -6.27 -8.27 13.13
C TRP A 26 -5.06 -7.42 12.72
N GLY A 27 -4.82 -7.26 11.41
CA GLY A 27 -3.71 -6.46 10.92
C GLY A 27 -3.86 -4.99 11.28
N LEU A 28 -5.08 -4.44 11.27
CA LEU A 28 -5.32 -3.06 11.72
C LEU A 28 -5.01 -2.92 13.23
N ASP A 29 -5.52 -3.86 14.04
CA ASP A 29 -5.27 -3.94 15.49
C ASP A 29 -3.77 -4.12 15.82
N ARG A 30 -2.99 -4.69 14.91
CA ARG A 30 -1.57 -4.94 15.15
C ARG A 30 -0.71 -3.71 14.92
N ILE A 31 -1.02 -2.87 13.94
CA ILE A 31 -0.09 -1.86 13.43
C ILE A 31 -0.14 -0.51 14.14
N ASP A 32 -1.05 -0.25 15.06
CA ASP A 32 -1.08 0.97 15.88
C ASP A 32 -0.53 0.73 17.30
N GLN A 33 0.14 -0.40 17.50
CA GLN A 33 0.73 -0.78 18.78
C GLN A 33 2.05 -1.56 18.62
N ARG A 34 2.84 -1.61 19.69
CA ARG A 34 4.15 -2.29 19.69
C ARG A 34 4.03 -3.78 19.98
N THR A 35 3.06 -4.20 20.79
CA THR A 35 2.90 -5.58 21.23
C THR A 35 1.43 -5.97 21.33
N GLY A 36 1.13 -7.25 21.05
CA GLY A 36 -0.21 -7.82 21.22
C GLY A 36 -1.27 -7.22 20.30
N LEU A 37 -2.53 -7.37 20.71
CA LEU A 37 -3.73 -6.83 20.07
C LEU A 37 -4.64 -6.27 21.18
N ASP A 38 -5.21 -5.08 21.01
CA ASP A 38 -6.06 -4.41 22.01
C ASP A 38 -7.52 -4.19 21.55
N GLN A 39 -7.86 -4.70 20.36
CA GLN A 39 -9.15 -4.56 19.69
C GLN A 39 -9.47 -3.12 19.32
N LYS A 40 -8.48 -2.29 19.03
CA LYS A 40 -8.66 -0.95 18.51
C LYS A 40 -7.72 -0.71 17.35
N PHE A 41 -8.10 0.23 16.50
CA PHE A 41 -7.21 0.78 15.49
C PHE A 41 -7.34 2.30 15.52
N HIS A 42 -6.29 2.97 15.96
CA HIS A 42 -6.17 4.41 16.01
C HIS A 42 -5.45 4.94 14.77
N TYR A 43 -5.96 6.06 14.25
CA TYR A 43 -5.38 6.78 13.11
C TYR A 43 -5.53 8.28 13.38
N GLU A 44 -4.45 9.04 13.19
CA GLU A 44 -4.42 10.49 13.45
C GLU A 44 -5.14 11.30 12.35
N THR A 45 -5.26 10.70 11.17
CA THR A 45 -5.90 11.25 9.96
C THR A 45 -6.57 10.11 9.20
N ASP A 46 -7.62 10.40 8.43
CA ASP A 46 -8.17 9.44 7.47
C ASP A 46 -7.46 9.50 6.11
N ALA A 47 -6.54 10.45 5.90
CA ALA A 47 -5.83 10.71 4.65
C ALA A 47 -6.74 10.99 3.44
N SER A 48 -7.88 11.66 3.66
CA SER A 48 -8.83 12.05 2.61
C SER A 48 -8.27 12.99 1.53
N ASP A 49 -7.11 13.60 1.78
CA ASP A 49 -6.37 14.44 0.85
C ASP A 49 -5.30 13.69 0.04
N VAL A 50 -5.09 12.39 0.29
CA VAL A 50 -4.06 11.58 -0.39
C VAL A 50 -4.67 10.67 -1.46
N THR A 51 -3.99 10.60 -2.60
CA THR A 51 -4.29 9.65 -3.67
C THR A 51 -3.38 8.42 -3.56
N VAL A 52 -3.95 7.22 -3.61
CA VAL A 52 -3.19 5.96 -3.66
C VAL A 52 -3.40 5.27 -5.01
N TYR A 53 -2.33 5.16 -5.79
CA TYR A 53 -2.32 4.45 -7.07
C TYR A 53 -2.15 2.95 -6.83
N VAL A 54 -3.19 2.18 -7.15
CA VAL A 54 -3.19 0.71 -7.02
C VAL A 54 -2.90 0.11 -8.39
N ILE A 55 -1.62 -0.24 -8.61
CA ILE A 55 -1.14 -0.83 -9.87
C ILE A 55 -1.30 -2.35 -9.77
N ASP A 56 -2.41 -2.86 -10.29
CA ASP A 56 -2.90 -4.23 -10.03
C ASP A 56 -3.89 -4.72 -11.13
N SER A 57 -4.84 -5.57 -10.77
CA SER A 57 -5.87 -6.20 -11.61
C SER A 57 -7.13 -5.36 -11.83
N GLY A 58 -7.17 -4.16 -11.25
CA GLY A 58 -8.35 -3.29 -11.21
C GLY A 58 -8.90 -3.15 -9.79
N VAL A 59 -10.00 -2.42 -9.62
CA VAL A 59 -10.71 -2.29 -8.34
C VAL A 59 -12.22 -2.27 -8.56
N ASP A 60 -12.96 -3.05 -7.76
CA ASP A 60 -14.41 -2.98 -7.71
C ASP A 60 -14.87 -1.75 -6.91
N ALA A 61 -15.11 -0.64 -7.62
CA ALA A 61 -15.61 0.62 -7.06
C ALA A 61 -17.00 0.51 -6.40
N LYS A 62 -17.75 -0.57 -6.67
CA LYS A 62 -19.11 -0.77 -6.13
C LYS A 62 -19.11 -1.56 -4.82
N HIS A 63 -17.98 -2.13 -4.41
CA HIS A 63 -17.92 -2.82 -3.13
C HIS A 63 -18.28 -1.84 -2.00
N PRO A 64 -19.21 -2.16 -1.08
CA PRO A 64 -19.66 -1.21 -0.05
C PRO A 64 -18.51 -0.64 0.79
N ASP A 65 -17.50 -1.47 1.08
CA ASP A 65 -16.34 -1.03 1.83
C ASP A 65 -15.38 -0.12 1.05
N LEU A 66 -15.60 0.11 -0.25
CA LEU A 66 -14.82 1.02 -1.12
C LEU A 66 -15.65 2.14 -1.75
N GLN A 67 -16.96 2.14 -1.50
CA GLN A 67 -17.89 3.06 -2.14
C GLN A 67 -17.52 4.53 -1.84
N GLY A 68 -17.43 5.32 -2.91
CA GLY A 68 -17.10 6.75 -2.83
C GLY A 68 -15.60 7.08 -2.73
N ARG A 69 -14.72 6.07 -2.69
CA ARG A 69 -13.26 6.27 -2.61
C ARG A 69 -12.50 5.90 -3.88
N VAL A 70 -13.11 5.18 -4.81
CA VAL A 70 -12.45 4.76 -6.05
C VAL A 70 -12.67 5.80 -7.15
N ALA A 71 -11.61 6.45 -7.56
CA ALA A 71 -11.58 7.42 -8.64
C ALA A 71 -11.58 6.75 -10.03
N PRO A 72 -11.90 7.49 -11.12
CA PRO A 72 -11.79 6.96 -12.48
C PRO A 72 -10.33 6.62 -12.84
N GLY A 73 -10.01 5.33 -12.83
CA GLY A 73 -8.69 4.79 -13.08
C GLY A 73 -8.28 4.75 -14.56
N LYS A 74 -7.22 3.97 -14.85
CA LYS A 74 -6.79 3.65 -16.22
C LYS A 74 -6.51 2.16 -16.42
N ASP A 75 -6.97 1.61 -17.54
CA ASP A 75 -6.72 0.23 -17.95
C ASP A 75 -5.65 0.19 -19.05
N PHE A 76 -4.67 -0.71 -18.90
CA PHE A 76 -3.58 -0.96 -19.85
C PHE A 76 -3.70 -2.30 -20.55
N LEU A 77 -4.73 -3.10 -20.23
CA LEU A 77 -5.03 -4.37 -20.91
C LEU A 77 -5.95 -4.17 -22.11
N THR A 78 -6.96 -3.32 -21.92
CA THR A 78 -7.93 -2.98 -22.95
C THR A 78 -7.80 -1.51 -23.30
N THR A 79 -8.12 -1.14 -24.54
CA THR A 79 -8.17 0.27 -24.95
C THR A 79 -9.43 0.92 -24.36
N GLY A 80 -9.39 1.26 -23.07
CA GLY A 80 -10.57 1.77 -22.35
C GLY A 80 -10.28 2.35 -20.97
N ALA A 81 -11.34 2.84 -20.33
CA ALA A 81 -11.31 3.39 -18.97
C ALA A 81 -11.91 2.44 -17.92
N ASP A 82 -12.32 1.23 -18.33
CA ASP A 82 -12.89 0.24 -17.40
C ASP A 82 -11.78 -0.41 -16.58
N THR A 83 -11.70 0.01 -15.32
CA THR A 83 -10.75 -0.52 -14.35
C THR A 83 -11.39 -1.49 -13.36
N SER A 84 -12.57 -2.02 -13.71
CA SER A 84 -13.25 -3.03 -12.90
C SER A 84 -12.34 -4.24 -12.68
N ASP A 85 -12.31 -4.70 -11.44
CA ASP A 85 -11.53 -5.87 -11.06
C ASP A 85 -12.24 -7.16 -11.44
N THR A 86 -11.62 -7.94 -12.33
CA THR A 86 -12.13 -9.25 -12.77
C THR A 86 -11.36 -10.41 -12.15
N ASN A 87 -10.31 -10.14 -11.37
CA ASN A 87 -9.51 -11.13 -10.67
C ASN A 87 -9.86 -11.16 -9.17
N GLY A 88 -9.93 -9.98 -8.56
CA GLY A 88 -10.23 -9.76 -7.15
C GLY A 88 -9.03 -9.30 -6.32
N HIS A 89 -7.80 -9.48 -6.80
CA HIS A 89 -6.60 -9.12 -6.04
C HIS A 89 -6.50 -7.61 -5.79
N GLY A 90 -6.70 -6.78 -6.81
CA GLY A 90 -6.57 -5.32 -6.68
C GLY A 90 -7.64 -4.72 -5.79
N THR A 91 -8.85 -5.27 -5.77
CA THR A 91 -9.92 -4.90 -4.84
C THR A 91 -9.55 -5.20 -3.39
N ARG A 92 -8.87 -6.33 -3.13
CA ARG A 92 -8.37 -6.66 -1.79
C ARG A 92 -7.28 -5.70 -1.34
N VAL A 93 -6.31 -5.42 -2.20
CA VAL A 93 -5.24 -4.44 -1.96
C VAL A 93 -5.84 -3.06 -1.65
N ALA A 94 -6.76 -2.58 -2.51
CA ALA A 94 -7.45 -1.31 -2.29
C ALA A 94 -8.25 -1.28 -0.97
N GLY A 95 -8.90 -2.38 -0.61
CA GLY A 95 -9.65 -2.52 0.63
C GLY A 95 -8.77 -2.42 1.89
N ILE A 96 -7.58 -3.02 1.88
CA ILE A 96 -6.62 -2.93 3.00
C ILE A 96 -6.03 -1.52 3.10
N ILE A 97 -5.88 -0.82 1.98
CA ILE A 97 -5.38 0.55 1.98
C ILE A 97 -6.44 1.50 2.50
N ALA A 98 -7.60 1.57 1.85
CA ALA A 98 -8.55 2.66 2.03
C ALA A 98 -9.95 2.22 2.45
N GLY A 99 -10.20 0.91 2.63
CA GLY A 99 -11.48 0.37 3.07
C GLY A 99 -12.08 1.09 4.30
N SER A 100 -13.39 1.32 4.33
CA SER A 100 -14.03 1.97 5.50
C SER A 100 -13.82 1.16 6.77
N SER A 101 -13.98 -0.17 6.67
CA SER A 101 -13.89 -1.10 7.79
C SER A 101 -12.54 -1.80 7.84
N TYR A 102 -11.95 -2.10 6.68
CA TYR A 102 -10.74 -2.91 6.55
C TYR A 102 -9.47 -2.10 6.22
N GLY A 103 -9.63 -0.80 5.92
CA GLY A 103 -8.54 0.06 5.46
C GLY A 103 -7.77 0.74 6.59
N VAL A 104 -6.48 0.95 6.34
CA VAL A 104 -5.57 1.76 7.16
C VAL A 104 -5.87 3.26 7.01
N ALA A 105 -5.89 3.76 5.78
CA ALA A 105 -6.10 5.16 5.40
C ALA A 105 -7.53 5.37 4.89
N LYS A 106 -8.49 5.39 5.82
CA LYS A 106 -9.94 5.20 5.57
C LYS A 106 -10.61 6.24 4.67
N GLY A 107 -9.99 7.40 4.48
CA GLY A 107 -10.45 8.50 3.63
C GLY A 107 -9.72 8.58 2.29
N ALA A 108 -8.58 7.90 2.14
CA ALA A 108 -7.74 8.01 0.94
C ALA A 108 -8.49 7.65 -0.35
N GLN A 109 -8.18 8.39 -1.42
CA GLN A 109 -8.74 8.13 -2.74
C GLN A 109 -7.93 7.07 -3.46
N ILE A 110 -8.57 5.97 -3.84
CA ILE A 110 -7.97 4.90 -4.63
C ILE A 110 -8.04 5.26 -6.11
N PHE A 111 -6.90 5.23 -6.78
CA PHE A 111 -6.80 5.39 -8.23
C PHE A 111 -6.37 4.06 -8.87
N PRO A 112 -7.30 3.29 -9.47
CA PRO A 112 -6.98 2.00 -10.06
C PRO A 112 -6.11 2.16 -11.31
N VAL A 113 -5.04 1.37 -11.41
CA VAL A 113 -4.18 1.28 -12.58
C VAL A 113 -4.12 -0.19 -12.98
N ARG A 114 -5.00 -0.59 -13.88
CA ARG A 114 -5.20 -2.00 -14.24
C ARG A 114 -4.15 -2.44 -15.26
N VAL A 115 -3.28 -3.35 -14.84
CA VAL A 115 -2.19 -3.92 -15.63
C VAL A 115 -2.17 -5.45 -15.59
N LEU A 116 -3.03 -6.08 -14.78
CA LEU A 116 -3.20 -7.54 -14.68
C LEU A 116 -4.60 -7.99 -15.10
N ASP A 117 -4.68 -9.07 -15.87
CA ASP A 117 -5.92 -9.64 -16.35
C ASP A 117 -6.69 -10.44 -15.29
N LYS A 118 -7.81 -11.05 -15.70
CA LYS A 118 -8.67 -11.86 -14.83
C LYS A 118 -7.95 -13.03 -14.15
N ASP A 119 -6.86 -13.54 -14.74
CA ASP A 119 -6.09 -14.65 -14.20
C ASP A 119 -4.87 -14.15 -13.39
N GLY A 120 -4.72 -12.83 -13.23
CA GLY A 120 -3.60 -12.20 -12.54
C GLY A 120 -2.35 -12.04 -13.41
N GLY A 121 -2.46 -12.29 -14.72
CA GLY A 121 -1.36 -12.17 -15.67
C GLY A 121 -1.23 -10.77 -16.24
N GLY A 122 -0.02 -10.26 -16.40
CA GLY A 122 0.24 -8.98 -17.06
C GLY A 122 1.55 -9.02 -17.84
N SER A 123 1.58 -8.42 -19.03
CA SER A 123 2.84 -8.25 -19.75
C SER A 123 3.69 -7.20 -19.04
N THR A 124 5.00 -7.41 -19.01
CA THR A 124 5.93 -6.42 -18.44
C THR A 124 5.76 -5.05 -19.10
N ASP A 125 5.48 -5.01 -20.41
CA ASP A 125 5.24 -3.76 -21.14
C ASP A 125 4.00 -3.01 -20.64
N ASN A 126 2.90 -3.71 -20.35
CA ASN A 126 1.69 -3.09 -19.79
C ASN A 126 1.93 -2.56 -18.38
N ILE A 127 2.68 -3.32 -17.57
CA ILE A 127 3.04 -2.93 -16.20
C ILE A 127 3.91 -1.66 -16.25
N ILE A 128 4.94 -1.62 -17.08
CA ILE A 128 5.81 -0.45 -17.27
C ILE A 128 5.01 0.74 -17.80
N ALA A 129 4.07 0.53 -18.73
CA ALA A 129 3.21 1.59 -19.25
C ALA A 129 2.32 2.19 -18.14
N GLY A 130 1.75 1.34 -17.28
CA GLY A 130 0.99 1.76 -16.10
C GLY A 130 1.83 2.61 -15.14
N ILE A 131 3.00 2.10 -14.75
CA ILE A 131 3.95 2.82 -13.88
C ILE A 131 4.34 4.17 -14.49
N THR A 132 4.74 4.18 -15.76
CA THR A 132 5.16 5.39 -16.48
C THR A 132 4.05 6.43 -16.52
N TRP A 133 2.80 5.99 -16.74
CA TRP A 133 1.66 6.89 -16.75
C TRP A 133 1.42 7.52 -15.38
N VAL A 134 1.50 6.74 -14.29
CA VAL A 134 1.39 7.29 -12.92
C VAL A 134 2.49 8.31 -12.68
N THR A 135 3.75 7.98 -12.97
CA THR A 135 4.89 8.90 -12.81
C THR A 135 4.66 10.26 -13.50
N GLN A 136 3.94 10.28 -14.63
CA GLN A 136 3.69 11.49 -15.41
C GLN A 136 2.41 12.25 -15.04
N ASN A 137 1.42 11.58 -14.42
CA ASN A 137 0.07 12.12 -14.25
C ASN A 137 -0.42 12.13 -12.80
N ALA A 138 0.46 11.81 -11.85
CA ALA A 138 0.09 11.69 -10.44
C ALA A 138 -0.49 12.99 -9.86
N HIS A 139 -1.59 12.87 -9.12
CA HIS A 139 -2.14 13.94 -8.30
C HIS A 139 -1.52 13.84 -6.90
N GLN A 140 -0.68 14.82 -6.55
CA GLN A 140 -0.04 14.88 -5.24
C GLN A 140 -0.98 15.49 -4.18
N PRO A 141 -0.87 15.10 -2.90
CA PRO A 141 0.04 14.07 -2.37
C PRO A 141 -0.37 12.65 -2.77
N ALA A 142 0.61 11.85 -3.19
CA ALA A 142 0.39 10.51 -3.71
C ALA A 142 1.26 9.44 -3.03
N VAL A 143 0.78 8.19 -3.08
CA VAL A 143 1.49 6.94 -2.80
C VAL A 143 1.15 5.94 -3.90
N ALA A 144 2.04 5.01 -4.22
CA ALA A 144 1.72 3.87 -5.06
C ALA A 144 1.94 2.54 -4.34
N VAL A 145 1.15 1.54 -4.74
CA VAL A 145 1.39 0.13 -4.44
C VAL A 145 1.41 -0.65 -5.74
N LEU A 146 2.35 -1.57 -5.87
CA LEU A 146 2.35 -2.55 -6.95
C LEU A 146 2.06 -3.91 -6.33
N GLY A 147 0.90 -4.49 -6.58
CA GLY A 147 0.58 -5.86 -6.12
C GLY A 147 1.20 -6.95 -6.98
N ILE A 148 2.43 -6.72 -7.48
CA ILE A 148 3.07 -7.48 -8.54
C ILE A 148 4.48 -7.85 -8.12
N GLY A 149 4.88 -9.08 -8.40
CA GLY A 149 6.25 -9.55 -8.33
C GLY A 149 6.53 -10.55 -9.43
N GLY A 150 7.79 -10.65 -9.84
CA GLY A 150 8.20 -11.57 -10.90
C GLY A 150 9.70 -11.76 -10.97
N VAL A 151 10.12 -12.46 -12.03
CA VAL A 151 11.54 -12.66 -12.34
C VAL A 151 12.25 -11.32 -12.59
N PRO A 152 13.58 -11.24 -12.38
CA PRO A 152 14.33 -10.00 -12.55
C PRO A 152 14.12 -9.34 -13.92
N ASN A 153 13.87 -8.03 -13.94
CA ASN A 153 13.65 -7.28 -15.16
C ASN A 153 14.07 -5.81 -15.04
N GLU A 154 15.23 -5.49 -15.59
CA GLU A 154 15.85 -4.16 -15.50
C GLU A 154 14.94 -3.01 -15.98
N LYS A 155 14.10 -3.24 -17.00
CA LYS A 155 13.18 -2.20 -17.48
C LYS A 155 12.08 -1.92 -16.47
N LEU A 156 11.56 -2.95 -15.81
CA LEU A 156 10.60 -2.80 -14.72
C LEU A 156 11.25 -2.09 -13.52
N ASP A 157 12.47 -2.48 -13.16
CA ASP A 157 13.20 -1.90 -12.04
C ASP A 157 13.47 -0.40 -12.25
N ASN A 158 13.86 -0.02 -13.47
CA ASN A 158 14.04 1.38 -13.86
C ASN A 158 12.72 2.17 -13.82
N ALA A 159 11.61 1.57 -14.25
CA ALA A 159 10.30 2.21 -14.17
C ALA A 159 9.87 2.46 -12.71
N VAL A 160 10.04 1.46 -11.84
CA VAL A 160 9.76 1.58 -10.40
C VAL A 160 10.68 2.59 -9.73
N THR A 161 11.96 2.62 -10.09
CA THR A 161 12.90 3.64 -9.60
C THR A 161 12.44 5.05 -9.99
N GLY A 162 11.98 5.24 -11.22
CA GLY A 162 11.42 6.53 -11.68
C GLY A 162 10.14 6.92 -10.95
N LEU A 163 9.27 5.97 -10.63
CA LEU A 163 8.06 6.21 -9.83
C LEU A 163 8.41 6.57 -8.38
N ALA A 164 9.37 5.85 -7.78
CA ALA A 164 9.87 6.09 -6.42
C ALA A 164 10.55 7.46 -6.27
N ALA A 165 11.02 8.07 -7.35
CA ALA A 165 11.56 9.41 -7.34
C ALA A 165 10.47 10.50 -7.15
N VAL A 166 9.20 10.20 -7.41
CA VAL A 166 8.10 11.19 -7.34
C VAL A 166 7.05 10.88 -6.26
N MET A 167 6.99 9.66 -5.75
CA MET A 167 6.11 9.27 -4.63
C MET A 167 6.66 8.03 -3.89
N PRO A 168 6.26 7.79 -2.63
CA PRO A 168 6.54 6.51 -1.97
C PRO A 168 5.88 5.35 -2.73
N VAL A 169 6.59 4.23 -2.86
CA VAL A 169 6.12 3.04 -3.59
C VAL A 169 6.30 1.81 -2.72
N ALA A 170 5.19 1.16 -2.34
CA ALA A 170 5.22 -0.12 -1.63
C ALA A 170 5.16 -1.29 -2.62
N VAL A 171 6.01 -2.30 -2.41
CA VAL A 171 6.08 -3.51 -3.25
C VAL A 171 6.17 -4.77 -2.39
N PRO A 172 5.57 -5.90 -2.82
CA PRO A 172 5.68 -7.17 -2.13
C PRO A 172 7.09 -7.73 -2.24
N ALA A 173 7.60 -8.34 -1.16
CA ALA A 173 8.86 -9.09 -1.21
C ALA A 173 8.78 -10.35 -2.11
N GLY A 174 7.57 -10.88 -2.32
CA GLY A 174 7.30 -12.12 -3.03
C GLY A 174 7.07 -13.31 -2.09
N GLU A 175 6.57 -14.41 -2.64
CA GLU A 175 5.93 -15.50 -1.88
C GLU A 175 6.61 -16.87 -2.10
N GLY A 176 7.90 -16.87 -2.44
CA GLY A 176 8.65 -18.10 -2.73
C GLY A 176 9.38 -18.70 -1.53
N GLY A 177 9.44 -18.00 -0.39
CA GLY A 177 10.37 -18.33 0.69
C GLY A 177 11.83 -18.28 0.23
N THR A 178 12.16 -17.35 -0.66
CA THR A 178 13.50 -17.17 -1.25
C THR A 178 14.06 -15.77 -1.00
N ASP A 179 15.31 -15.54 -1.41
CA ASP A 179 15.94 -14.21 -1.35
C ASP A 179 15.24 -13.24 -2.32
N ALA A 180 14.72 -12.12 -1.78
CA ALA A 180 14.07 -11.06 -2.52
C ALA A 180 15.01 -10.34 -3.49
N SER A 181 16.35 -10.51 -3.36
CA SER A 181 17.33 -9.99 -4.32
C SER A 181 17.13 -10.55 -5.73
N GLN A 182 16.43 -11.68 -5.85
CA GLN A 182 16.14 -12.34 -7.13
C GLN A 182 14.75 -12.01 -7.68
N ILE A 183 14.08 -10.98 -7.14
CA ILE A 183 12.69 -10.64 -7.50
C ILE A 183 12.60 -9.17 -7.91
N SER A 184 11.98 -8.92 -9.07
CA SER A 184 11.58 -7.57 -9.49
C SER A 184 10.10 -7.35 -9.19
N PRO A 185 9.70 -6.17 -8.66
CA PRO A 185 10.55 -5.03 -8.30
C PRO A 185 11.08 -5.06 -6.85
N ALA A 186 10.95 -6.18 -6.13
CA ALA A 186 11.30 -6.27 -4.71
C ALA A 186 12.76 -5.88 -4.39
N HIS A 187 13.71 -6.10 -5.31
CA HIS A 187 15.10 -5.71 -5.07
C HIS A 187 15.40 -4.22 -5.33
N VAL A 188 14.44 -3.44 -5.81
CA VAL A 188 14.65 -2.03 -6.17
C VAL A 188 14.87 -1.21 -4.89
N PRO A 189 16.07 -0.65 -4.65
CA PRO A 189 16.39 -0.03 -3.35
C PRO A 189 15.58 1.24 -3.03
N ALA A 190 14.98 1.87 -4.05
CA ALA A 190 14.15 3.06 -3.87
C ALA A 190 12.69 2.72 -3.49
N ALA A 191 12.25 1.47 -3.64
CA ALA A 191 10.93 1.01 -3.24
C ALA A 191 10.93 0.55 -1.78
N LEU A 192 9.77 0.64 -1.12
CA LEU A 192 9.50 0.03 0.18
C LEU A 192 9.14 -1.44 -0.03
N THR A 193 10.08 -2.34 0.20
CA THR A 193 9.89 -3.78 0.00
C THR A 193 9.41 -4.45 1.28
N VAL A 194 8.25 -5.11 1.18
CA VAL A 194 7.46 -5.53 2.35
C VAL A 194 7.32 -7.04 2.44
N GLY A 195 7.78 -7.62 3.55
CA GLY A 195 7.55 -9.01 3.91
C GLY A 195 6.22 -9.22 4.67
N ALA A 196 5.77 -10.47 4.77
CA ALA A 196 4.51 -10.82 5.44
C ALA A 196 4.74 -11.47 6.82
N SER A 197 3.93 -11.08 7.80
CA SER A 197 3.84 -11.74 9.10
C SER A 197 2.42 -12.20 9.44
N ASP A 198 2.32 -13.13 10.39
CA ASP A 198 1.06 -13.59 10.97
C ASP A 198 0.70 -12.88 12.28
N VAL A 199 -0.49 -13.21 12.80
CA VAL A 199 -1.07 -12.63 14.01
C VAL A 199 -0.32 -13.01 15.29
N GLN A 200 0.59 -14.00 15.25
CA GLN A 200 1.45 -14.38 16.37
C GLN A 200 2.85 -13.75 16.28
N ASP A 201 3.01 -12.74 15.43
CA ASP A 201 4.28 -12.07 15.09
C ASP A 201 5.32 -13.08 14.56
N GLN A 202 4.91 -14.07 13.75
CA GLN A 202 5.84 -14.93 13.01
C GLN A 202 5.96 -14.46 11.57
N VAL A 203 7.18 -14.48 11.02
CA VAL A 203 7.37 -14.32 9.58
C VAL A 203 6.67 -15.46 8.85
N ALA A 204 5.85 -15.12 7.86
CA ALA A 204 5.14 -16.10 7.05
C ALA A 204 6.13 -16.97 6.28
N SER A 205 5.93 -18.29 6.26
CA SER A 205 6.87 -19.22 5.61
C SER A 205 7.04 -19.00 4.12
N PHE A 206 6.04 -18.43 3.45
CA PHE A 206 6.11 -18.04 2.04
C PHE A 206 6.83 -16.71 1.82
N SER A 207 6.94 -15.84 2.84
CA SER A 207 7.53 -14.52 2.66
C SER A 207 8.97 -14.66 2.20
N ASN A 208 9.30 -14.01 1.08
CA ASN A 208 10.69 -13.81 0.73
C ASN A 208 11.39 -12.95 1.79
N PHE A 209 12.72 -13.02 1.77
CA PHE A 209 13.58 -12.46 2.81
C PHE A 209 14.86 -11.89 2.22
N GLY A 210 15.74 -11.36 3.08
CA GLY A 210 17.07 -10.87 2.70
C GLY A 210 17.20 -9.36 2.78
N GLN A 211 18.36 -8.87 2.33
CA GLN A 211 18.75 -7.46 2.42
C GLN A 211 17.77 -6.48 1.77
N PRO A 212 17.03 -6.82 0.68
CA PRO A 212 16.09 -5.87 0.10
C PRO A 212 14.87 -5.54 0.96
N LEU A 213 14.52 -6.34 1.98
CA LEU A 213 13.34 -6.05 2.80
C LEU A 213 13.60 -4.88 3.75
N ASP A 214 12.72 -3.89 3.69
CA ASP A 214 12.75 -2.73 4.60
C ASP A 214 12.09 -3.05 5.93
N LEU A 215 10.93 -3.71 5.88
CA LEU A 215 10.09 -4.09 7.02
C LEU A 215 9.09 -5.19 6.64
N TYR A 216 8.42 -5.74 7.65
CA TYR A 216 7.29 -6.65 7.53
C TYR A 216 5.99 -5.94 7.90
N ALA A 217 4.86 -6.45 7.39
CA ALA A 217 3.53 -6.03 7.80
C ALA A 217 2.58 -7.25 7.86
N PRO A 218 1.38 -7.10 8.46
CA PRO A 218 0.37 -8.15 8.47
C PRO A 218 0.08 -8.66 7.06
N GLY A 219 0.29 -9.96 6.82
CA GLY A 219 0.13 -10.55 5.50
C GLY A 219 -0.43 -11.97 5.50
N VAL A 220 -0.74 -12.54 6.66
CA VAL A 220 -1.38 -13.87 6.76
C VAL A 220 -2.80 -13.74 7.26
N ASP A 221 -3.71 -14.42 6.59
CA ASP A 221 -5.13 -14.47 6.90
C ASP A 221 -5.74 -13.08 7.09
N ILE A 222 -5.50 -12.18 6.11
CA ILE A 222 -6.01 -10.81 6.13
C ILE A 222 -7.42 -10.76 5.55
N PRO A 223 -8.44 -10.33 6.33
CA PRO A 223 -9.78 -10.09 5.82
C PRO A 223 -9.79 -8.88 4.87
N ALA A 224 -10.34 -9.06 3.67
CA ALA A 224 -10.44 -8.00 2.67
C ALA A 224 -11.69 -8.15 1.78
N PRO A 225 -12.17 -7.05 1.16
CA PRO A 225 -13.25 -7.05 0.18
C PRO A 225 -13.13 -8.09 -0.94
N LEU A 226 -14.25 -8.69 -1.36
CA LEU A 226 -14.34 -9.58 -2.52
C LEU A 226 -14.99 -8.87 -3.71
N ALA A 227 -14.24 -8.71 -4.80
CA ALA A 227 -14.74 -8.09 -6.04
C ALA A 227 -16.01 -8.79 -6.58
N GLY A 228 -16.93 -7.99 -7.10
CA GLY A 228 -18.20 -8.47 -7.66
C GLY A 228 -19.24 -8.86 -6.61
N THR A 229 -18.96 -8.65 -5.32
CA THR A 229 -19.85 -8.99 -4.21
C THR A 229 -19.89 -7.87 -3.16
N SER A 230 -20.73 -8.02 -2.14
CA SER A 230 -20.68 -7.18 -0.93
C SER A 230 -19.96 -7.88 0.24
N ASN A 231 -19.37 -9.04 -0.01
CA ASN A 231 -18.80 -9.90 1.02
C ASN A 231 -17.30 -9.64 1.19
N VAL A 232 -16.78 -10.10 2.33
CA VAL A 232 -15.35 -10.13 2.61
C VAL A 232 -14.86 -11.56 2.61
N GLY A 233 -13.57 -11.73 2.33
CA GLY A 233 -12.90 -13.02 2.44
C GLY A 233 -11.46 -12.84 2.84
N THR A 234 -10.83 -13.92 3.24
CA THR A 234 -9.47 -13.91 3.75
C THR A 234 -8.47 -14.22 2.62
N LEU A 235 -7.33 -13.52 2.60
CA LEU A 235 -6.20 -13.85 1.74
C LEU A 235 -4.88 -13.67 2.50
N SER A 236 -3.89 -14.48 2.13
CA SER A 236 -2.52 -14.38 2.63
C SER A 236 -1.61 -14.00 1.46
N GLY A 237 -0.67 -13.10 1.71
CA GLY A 237 0.32 -12.71 0.72
C GLY A 237 1.17 -11.52 1.15
N THR A 238 2.33 -11.36 0.50
CA THR A 238 3.16 -10.16 0.68
C THR A 238 2.53 -8.93 0.02
N SER A 239 1.63 -9.13 -0.95
CA SER A 239 0.80 -8.05 -1.51
C SER A 239 -0.14 -7.43 -0.47
N MET A 240 -0.72 -8.23 0.43
CA MET A 240 -1.54 -7.74 1.55
C MET A 240 -0.68 -6.91 2.51
N ALA A 241 0.52 -7.39 2.82
CA ALA A 241 1.47 -6.66 3.66
C ALA A 241 1.89 -5.32 3.03
N ALA A 242 2.20 -5.30 1.72
CA ALA A 242 2.49 -4.08 0.98
C ALA A 242 1.31 -3.09 0.99
N ALA A 243 0.08 -3.58 0.95
CA ALA A 243 -1.12 -2.75 1.05
C ALA A 243 -1.23 -2.03 2.42
N PHE A 244 -0.89 -2.71 3.52
CA PHE A 244 -0.82 -2.07 4.84
C PHE A 244 0.22 -0.94 4.87
N VAL A 245 1.39 -1.17 4.28
CA VAL A 245 2.47 -0.16 4.21
C VAL A 245 2.08 1.02 3.33
N ALA A 246 1.42 0.78 2.20
CA ALA A 246 0.89 1.86 1.36
C ALA A 246 -0.15 2.71 2.11
N GLY A 247 -1.02 2.07 2.90
CA GLY A 247 -1.95 2.76 3.79
C GLY A 247 -1.23 3.62 4.84
N ALA A 248 -0.21 3.08 5.51
CA ALA A 248 0.58 3.83 6.47
C ALA A 248 1.35 5.00 5.83
N ALA A 249 1.89 4.80 4.61
CA ALA A 249 2.50 5.87 3.83
C ALA A 249 1.48 6.96 3.47
N ALA A 250 0.23 6.61 3.19
CA ALA A 250 -0.82 7.59 2.93
C ALA A 250 -1.16 8.40 4.18
N LEU A 251 -1.28 7.77 5.35
CA LEU A 251 -1.44 8.49 6.63
C LEU A 251 -0.30 9.50 6.84
N TYR A 252 0.95 9.05 6.68
CA TYR A 252 2.11 9.92 6.84
C TYR A 252 2.15 11.04 5.81
N ARG A 253 1.81 10.79 4.54
CA ARG A 253 1.75 11.83 3.49
C ARG A 253 0.67 12.89 3.76
N SER A 254 -0.45 12.51 4.38
CA SER A 254 -1.51 13.46 4.78
C SER A 254 -1.00 14.43 5.86
N GLU A 255 -0.27 13.92 6.85
CA GLU A 255 0.34 14.76 7.91
C GLU A 255 1.57 15.54 7.42
N HIS A 256 2.26 15.02 6.39
CA HIS A 256 3.50 15.56 5.85
C HIS A 256 3.47 15.68 4.31
N PRO A 257 2.61 16.55 3.74
CA PRO A 257 2.39 16.62 2.29
C PRO A 257 3.62 17.04 1.48
N GLU A 258 4.59 17.69 2.13
CA GLU A 258 5.86 18.11 1.52
C GLU A 258 7.01 17.10 1.73
N ALA A 259 6.80 16.01 2.49
CA ALA A 259 7.85 15.02 2.71
C ALA A 259 8.22 14.32 1.40
N SER A 260 9.52 14.21 1.12
CA SER A 260 9.96 13.49 -0.08
C SER A 260 9.62 12.00 0.03
N PRO A 261 9.61 11.26 -1.10
CA PRO A 261 9.43 9.80 -1.07
C PRO A 261 10.38 9.09 -0.11
N ALA A 262 11.65 9.51 -0.09
CA ALA A 262 12.68 8.96 0.79
C ALA A 262 12.44 9.29 2.26
N ASP A 263 11.92 10.48 2.58
CA ASP A 263 11.57 10.86 3.95
C ASP A 263 10.43 10.00 4.49
N VAL A 264 9.42 9.70 3.65
CA VAL A 264 8.30 8.81 4.01
C VAL A 264 8.81 7.40 4.29
N THR A 265 9.64 6.85 3.39
CA THR A 265 10.29 5.54 3.58
C THR A 265 11.08 5.50 4.89
N THR A 266 11.92 6.51 5.13
CA THR A 266 12.73 6.61 6.34
C THR A 266 11.86 6.68 7.59
N ALA A 267 10.80 7.50 7.56
CA ALA A 267 9.90 7.66 8.69
C ALA A 267 9.17 6.37 9.04
N LEU A 268 8.65 5.63 8.05
CA LEU A 268 7.99 4.35 8.30
C LEU A 268 8.96 3.29 8.85
N VAL A 269 10.17 3.21 8.30
CA VAL A 269 11.20 2.27 8.79
C VAL A 269 11.66 2.62 10.21
N GLN A 270 11.82 3.90 10.54
CA GLN A 270 12.16 4.35 11.89
C GLN A 270 11.00 4.19 12.88
N ALA A 271 9.78 4.37 12.41
CA ALA A 271 8.58 4.17 13.21
C ALA A 271 8.29 2.68 13.43
N ALA A 272 8.78 1.76 12.59
CA ALA A 272 8.54 0.32 12.73
C ALA A 272 8.97 -0.23 14.10
N THR A 273 8.26 -1.25 14.59
CA THR A 273 8.57 -1.93 15.85
C THR A 273 9.76 -2.87 15.64
N PRO A 274 10.90 -2.65 16.32
CA PRO A 274 12.06 -3.49 16.17
C PRO A 274 11.92 -4.80 16.95
N ASP A 275 12.51 -5.87 16.42
CA ASP A 275 12.84 -7.11 17.15
C ASP A 275 11.67 -7.86 17.80
N VAL A 276 10.44 -7.67 17.31
CA VAL A 276 9.23 -8.38 17.79
C VAL A 276 8.91 -9.64 17.00
N LEU A 277 9.38 -9.74 15.75
CA LEU A 277 9.05 -10.87 14.89
C LEU A 277 9.90 -12.09 15.24
N LYS A 278 9.25 -13.25 15.15
CA LYS A 278 9.84 -14.59 15.29
C LYS A 278 10.15 -15.18 13.93
N ASN A 279 11.12 -16.09 13.89
CA ASN A 279 11.53 -16.81 12.68
C ASN A 279 11.99 -15.90 11.52
N VAL A 280 12.50 -14.70 11.83
CA VAL A 280 13.08 -13.81 10.81
C VAL A 280 14.33 -14.47 10.22
N PRO A 281 14.38 -14.69 8.90
CA PRO A 281 15.57 -15.28 8.26
C PRO A 281 16.81 -14.39 8.43
N THR A 282 17.96 -15.02 8.66
CA THR A 282 19.24 -14.33 8.84
C THR A 282 19.52 -13.36 7.69
N GLY A 283 19.99 -12.15 8.02
CA GLY A 283 20.31 -11.13 7.01
C GLY A 283 19.09 -10.31 6.56
N THR A 284 17.96 -10.41 7.25
CA THR A 284 16.74 -9.64 7.00
C THR A 284 16.42 -8.74 8.19
N ALA A 285 15.93 -7.53 7.93
CA ALA A 285 15.59 -6.58 9.00
C ALA A 285 14.40 -7.09 9.84
N ASN A 286 14.54 -7.11 11.17
CA ASN A 286 13.44 -7.43 12.09
C ASN A 286 12.70 -6.14 12.47
N ARG A 287 11.81 -5.70 11.57
CA ARG A 287 11.00 -4.48 11.73
C ARG A 287 9.57 -4.80 11.33
N LEU A 288 8.62 -4.58 12.24
CA LEU A 288 7.19 -4.73 11.95
C LEU A 288 6.54 -3.34 11.82
N LEU A 289 5.76 -3.12 10.76
CA LEU A 289 5.04 -1.87 10.51
C LEU A 289 4.35 -1.36 11.78
N CYS A 290 4.52 -0.07 12.05
CA CYS A 290 3.81 0.63 13.11
C CYS A 290 3.43 2.03 12.62
N THR A 291 2.18 2.40 12.85
CA THR A 291 1.58 3.69 12.46
C THR A 291 1.66 4.73 13.56
N LEU A 292 2.06 4.34 14.78
CA LEU A 292 2.41 5.31 15.81
C LEU A 292 3.64 6.13 15.38
N PRO A 293 3.68 7.43 15.69
CA PRO A 293 4.87 8.25 15.48
C PRO A 293 6.10 7.58 16.09
N ALA A 294 7.25 7.71 15.42
CA ALA A 294 8.52 7.29 16.00
C ALA A 294 8.72 7.97 17.37
N ALA A 295 9.22 7.23 18.36
CA ALA A 295 9.56 7.84 19.64
C ALA A 295 10.59 8.95 19.40
N LYS A 296 10.33 10.15 19.93
CA LYS A 296 11.34 11.22 19.89
C LYS A 296 12.61 10.72 20.60
N PRO A 297 13.80 10.92 20.01
CA PRO A 297 15.06 10.48 20.59
C PRO A 297 15.32 11.14 21.96
#